data_AF-A0A2K3M7Y1-F1
#
_entry.id   AF-A0A2K3M7Y1-F1
#
_cell.length_a   1.000
_cell.length_b   1.000
_cell.length_c   1.000
_cell.angle_alpha   90.00
_cell.angle_beta   90.00
_cell.angle_gamma   90.00
#
_symmetry.space_group_name_H-M   'P 1'
#
loop_
_entity.id
_entity.type
_entity.pdbx_description
1 polymer ?
#
loop_
_entity_poly.entity_id
_entity_poly.type
_entity_poly.pdbx_seq_one_letter_code
_entity_poly.pdbx_strand_id
1 'polypeptide(L)'
;MDTNRIYRRTEILTNHLRHDQPTATTILQHNACLCYSPPELSESNPVTFDVREMRRLLDGHNLEERDWLFGLIIQSGLFNRREVDGRVFVSPDYNQSMEQQREMTMKRIAYLLDRGVFRGWLTGDGPQEELRKLALHEVIGMYDHSLAVKLGVHIFLW
;
A
#
# COMPACT_ATOMS: atom_id res chain seq x y z
N MET A 1 -5.91 20.21 43.29
CA MET A 1 -5.23 19.27 42.38
C MET A 1 -4.97 18.01 43.16
N ASP A 2 -5.46 16.87 42.66
CA ASP A 2 -5.53 15.63 43.43
C ASP A 2 -4.18 14.90 43.40
N THR A 3 -3.40 15.03 44.48
CA THR A 3 -2.03 14.51 44.63
C THR A 3 -1.95 13.01 44.38
N ASN A 4 -3.00 12.27 44.74
CA ASN A 4 -3.08 10.82 44.57
C ASN A 4 -3.04 10.40 43.08
N ARG A 5 -3.67 11.20 42.23
CA ARG A 5 -3.66 10.99 40.77
C ARG A 5 -2.28 11.25 40.15
N ILE A 6 -1.52 12.19 40.72
CA ILE A 6 -0.16 12.50 40.28
C ILE A 6 0.78 11.36 40.67
N TYR A 7 0.73 10.91 41.93
CA TYR A 7 1.53 9.78 42.40
C TYR A 7 1.30 8.52 41.58
N ARG A 8 0.03 8.17 41.32
CA ARG A 8 -0.30 6.99 40.51
C ARG A 8 0.22 7.09 39.07
N ARG A 9 0.18 8.27 38.47
CA ARG A 9 0.72 8.49 37.10
C ARG A 9 2.24 8.40 37.08
N THR A 10 2.91 8.98 38.06
CA THR A 10 4.37 8.92 38.19
C THR A 10 4.84 7.50 38.43
N GLU A 11 4.15 6.73 39.27
CA GLU A 11 4.44 5.31 39.52
C GLU A 11 4.30 4.47 38.26
N ILE A 12 3.19 4.61 37.53
CA ILE A 12 2.95 3.90 36.26
C ILE A 12 4.05 4.23 35.24
N LEU A 13 4.38 5.51 35.06
CA LEU A 13 5.43 5.93 34.13
C LEU A 13 6.81 5.42 34.55
N THR A 14 7.12 5.46 35.85
CA THR A 14 8.40 4.99 36.39
C THR A 14 8.56 3.49 36.18
N ASN A 15 7.49 2.71 36.38
CA ASN A 15 7.48 1.26 36.15
C ASN A 15 7.57 0.89 34.66
N HIS A 16 7.06 1.72 33.76
CA HIS A 16 7.22 1.50 32.31
C HIS A 16 8.62 1.90 31.79
N LEU A 17 9.24 2.92 32.39
CA LEU A 17 10.57 3.40 32.00
C LEU A 17 11.71 2.57 32.62
N ARG A 18 11.47 1.96 33.77
CA ARG A 18 12.39 0.99 34.36
C ARG A 18 12.16 -0.36 33.68
N HIS A 19 13.04 -0.72 32.76
CA HIS A 19 13.18 -2.09 32.24
C HIS A 19 13.69 -3.06 33.33
N ASP A 20 13.05 -3.09 34.50
CA ASP A 20 13.26 -4.18 35.44
C ASP A 20 12.50 -5.39 34.87
N GLN A 21 13.17 -6.16 34.01
CA GLN A 21 12.65 -7.46 33.58
C GLN A 21 12.37 -8.28 34.84
N PRO A 22 11.12 -8.74 35.06
CA PRO A 22 10.87 -9.60 36.20
C PRO A 22 11.73 -10.86 36.02
N THR A 23 12.58 -11.15 37.01
CA THR A 23 13.21 -12.47 37.21
C THR A 23 12.14 -13.49 37.59
N ALA A 24 11.16 -13.67 36.71
CA ALA A 24 10.29 -14.83 36.71
C ALA A 24 11.02 -15.88 35.89
N THR A 25 11.48 -16.95 36.55
CA THR A 25 11.82 -18.22 35.91
C THR A 25 10.63 -18.66 35.05
N THR A 26 10.64 -18.24 33.80
CA THR A 26 9.54 -18.43 32.86
C THR A 26 9.76 -19.80 32.22
N ILE A 27 9.03 -20.79 32.72
CA ILE A 27 8.93 -22.15 32.13
C ILE A 27 8.34 -22.07 30.70
N LEU A 28 7.76 -20.93 30.32
CA LEU A 28 7.27 -20.62 28.99
C LEU A 28 8.41 -19.97 28.19
N GLN A 29 8.99 -20.72 27.25
CA GLN A 29 9.87 -20.17 26.22
C GLN A 29 9.14 -19.01 25.52
N HIS A 30 9.86 -17.90 25.32
CA HIS A 30 9.37 -16.76 24.54
C HIS A 30 9.05 -17.22 23.12
N ASN A 31 7.78 -17.49 22.85
CA ASN A 31 7.28 -17.67 21.49
C ASN A 31 7.12 -16.28 20.88
N ALA A 32 7.63 -16.08 19.66
CA ALA A 32 7.56 -14.81 18.93
C ALA A 32 6.13 -14.25 18.80
N CYS A 33 5.10 -15.11 18.90
CA CYS A 33 3.70 -14.72 18.84
C CYS A 33 3.11 -14.18 20.16
N LEU A 34 3.83 -14.30 21.28
CA LEU A 34 3.35 -13.90 22.62
C LEU A 34 4.10 -12.68 23.19
N CYS A 35 5.13 -12.21 22.50
CA CYS A 35 5.91 -11.05 22.89
C CYS A 35 5.81 -10.00 21.80
N TYR A 36 5.41 -8.78 22.17
CA TYR A 36 5.48 -7.65 21.26
C TYR A 36 6.96 -7.31 21.03
N SER A 37 7.41 -7.50 19.79
CA SER A 37 8.65 -6.90 19.31
C SER A 37 8.30 -5.65 18.50
N PRO A 38 8.92 -4.49 18.78
CA PRO A 38 8.82 -3.32 17.92
C PRO A 38 9.18 -3.71 16.46
N PRO A 39 8.40 -3.24 15.47
CA PRO A 39 8.63 -3.58 14.06
C PRO A 39 10.01 -3.15 13.56
N GLU A 40 10.60 -2.11 14.14
CA GLU A 40 11.93 -1.61 13.82
C GLU A 40 13.04 -2.65 14.09
N LEU A 41 12.84 -3.54 15.07
CA LEU A 41 13.76 -4.67 15.31
C LEU A 41 13.58 -5.76 14.26
N SER A 42 12.36 -5.94 13.74
CA SER A 42 12.06 -6.91 12.68
C SER A 42 12.53 -6.45 11.30
N GLU A 43 12.66 -5.14 11.06
CA GLU A 43 13.22 -4.58 9.82
C GLU A 43 14.69 -5.01 9.59
N SER A 44 15.42 -5.26 10.68
CA SER A 44 16.80 -5.75 10.62
C SER A 44 16.91 -7.25 10.32
N ASN A 45 15.80 -7.99 10.41
CA ASN A 45 15.78 -9.41 10.09
C ASN A 45 15.66 -9.61 8.58
N PRO A 46 16.48 -10.49 7.98
CA PRO A 46 16.33 -10.82 6.57
C PRO A 46 14.95 -11.46 6.35
N VAL A 47 14.27 -11.05 5.28
CA VAL A 47 13.01 -11.66 4.85
C VAL A 47 13.25 -13.16 4.66
N THR A 48 12.58 -13.99 5.45
CA THR A 48 12.81 -15.45 5.49
C THR A 48 12.02 -16.22 4.45
N PHE A 49 11.10 -15.57 3.73
CA PHE A 49 10.24 -16.16 2.71
C PHE A 49 10.55 -15.63 1.31
N ASP A 50 10.22 -16.41 0.29
CA ASP A 50 10.35 -15.96 -1.10
C ASP A 50 9.28 -14.90 -1.41
N VAL A 51 9.72 -13.66 -1.59
CA VAL A 51 8.87 -12.51 -1.91
C VAL A 51 8.13 -12.71 -3.25
N ARG A 52 8.73 -13.42 -4.22
CA ARG A 52 8.08 -13.70 -5.50
C ARG A 52 6.93 -14.68 -5.32
N GLU A 53 7.12 -15.69 -4.48
CA GLU A 53 6.06 -16.67 -4.20
C GLU A 53 4.94 -16.05 -3.36
N MET A 54 5.29 -15.24 -2.35
CA MET A 54 4.31 -14.46 -1.61
C MET A 54 3.48 -13.58 -2.55
N ARG A 55 4.13 -12.92 -3.52
CA ARG A 55 3.43 -12.09 -4.49
C ARG A 55 2.47 -12.89 -5.38
N ARG A 56 2.88 -14.07 -5.85
CA ARG A 56 1.98 -14.95 -6.62
C ARG A 56 0.74 -15.34 -5.81
N LEU A 57 0.91 -15.59 -4.51
CA LEU A 57 -0.19 -15.92 -3.62
C LEU A 57 -1.13 -14.73 -3.38
N LEU A 58 -0.58 -13.53 -3.16
CA LEU A 58 -1.37 -12.33 -2.85
C LEU A 58 -2.05 -11.73 -4.07
N ASP A 59 -1.33 -11.56 -5.19
CA ASP A 59 -1.87 -10.95 -6.41
C ASP A 59 -2.69 -11.96 -7.25
N GLY A 60 -2.41 -13.26 -7.11
CA GLY A 60 -3.15 -14.38 -7.69
C GLY A 60 -3.02 -14.58 -9.20
N HIS A 61 -3.15 -13.51 -10.00
CA HIS A 61 -3.22 -13.56 -11.46
C HIS A 61 -2.67 -12.27 -12.12
N ASN A 62 -2.41 -12.36 -13.43
CA ASN A 62 -1.99 -11.25 -14.30
C ASN A 62 -0.79 -10.43 -13.77
N LEU A 63 0.16 -11.08 -13.09
CA LEU A 63 1.34 -10.44 -12.48
C LEU A 63 2.14 -9.56 -13.46
N GLU A 64 2.36 -10.05 -14.68
CA GLU A 64 3.11 -9.32 -15.71
C GLU A 64 2.39 -8.05 -16.16
N GLU A 65 1.06 -8.10 -16.31
CA GLU A 65 0.24 -6.95 -16.68
C GLU A 65 0.19 -5.91 -15.53
N ARG A 66 0.15 -6.39 -14.28
CA ARG A 66 0.26 -5.53 -13.09
C ARG A 66 1.60 -4.82 -13.07
N ASP A 67 2.71 -5.55 -13.25
CA ASP A 67 4.07 -5.01 -13.30
C ASP A 67 4.27 -4.02 -14.45
N TRP A 68 3.72 -4.33 -15.62
CA TRP A 68 3.73 -3.44 -16.76
C TRP A 68 3.04 -2.11 -16.46
N LEU A 69 1.83 -2.13 -15.89
CA LEU A 69 1.11 -0.92 -15.53
C LEU A 69 1.81 -0.14 -14.41
N PHE A 70 2.35 -0.80 -13.40
CA PHE A 70 3.19 -0.15 -12.40
C PHE A 70 4.38 0.56 -13.05
N GLY A 71 5.04 -0.09 -14.00
CA GLY A 71 6.11 0.49 -14.81
C GLY A 71 5.68 1.79 -15.50
N LEU A 72 4.50 1.81 -16.12
CA LEU A 72 3.96 3.02 -16.77
C LEU A 72 3.71 4.17 -15.79
N ILE A 73 3.25 3.85 -14.57
CA ILE A 73 2.96 4.83 -13.52
C ILE A 73 4.27 5.43 -13.00
N ILE A 74 5.24 4.61 -12.60
CA ILE A 74 6.50 5.08 -11.99
C ILE A 74 7.41 5.84 -12.97
N GLN A 75 7.26 5.60 -14.27
CA GLN A 75 8.06 6.26 -15.31
C GLN A 75 7.51 7.64 -15.70
N SER A 76 6.26 7.95 -15.38
CA SER A 76 5.60 9.18 -15.85
C SER A 76 5.52 10.27 -14.78
N GLY A 77 5.83 11.50 -15.17
CA GLY A 77 5.69 12.69 -14.31
C GLY A 77 4.24 13.03 -13.94
N LEU A 78 3.25 12.46 -14.64
CA LEU A 78 1.82 12.68 -14.35
C LEU A 78 1.38 12.09 -13.01
N PHE A 79 2.17 11.17 -12.46
CA PHE A 79 1.89 10.45 -11.23
C PHE A 79 2.68 10.99 -10.02
N ASN A 80 3.14 12.24 -10.11
CA ASN A 80 3.90 12.95 -9.05
C ASN A 80 5.01 12.05 -8.47
N ARG A 81 5.85 11.58 -9.41
CA ARG A 81 7.02 10.76 -9.13
C ARG A 81 7.99 11.51 -8.22
N ARG A 82 8.47 10.83 -7.17
CA ARG A 82 9.53 11.31 -6.27
C ARG A 82 10.56 10.21 -6.09
N GLU A 83 11.83 10.58 -6.10
CA GLU A 83 12.94 9.65 -5.87
C GLU A 83 13.61 10.00 -4.55
N VAL A 84 13.64 9.04 -3.62
CA VAL A 84 14.21 9.20 -2.27
C VAL A 84 15.04 7.95 -1.97
N ASP A 85 16.33 8.13 -1.69
CA ASP A 85 17.27 7.06 -1.36
C ASP A 85 17.26 5.88 -2.36
N GLY A 86 17.20 6.20 -3.65
CA GLY A 86 17.16 5.21 -4.74
C GLY A 86 15.83 4.46 -4.89
N ARG A 87 14.78 4.85 -4.15
CA ARG A 87 13.41 4.33 -4.28
C ARG A 87 12.53 5.35 -4.99
N VAL A 88 11.67 4.86 -5.88
CA VAL A 88 10.70 5.69 -6.59
C VAL A 88 9.34 5.56 -5.90
N PHE A 89 8.78 6.70 -5.53
CA PHE A 89 7.45 6.85 -4.96
C PHE A 89 6.55 7.60 -5.94
N VAL A 90 5.28 7.19 -5.99
CA VAL A 90 4.23 7.83 -6.77
C VAL A 90 3.02 7.99 -5.87
N SER A 91 2.40 9.17 -5.89
CA SER A 91 1.17 9.43 -5.15
C SER A 91 0.44 10.61 -5.76
N PRO A 92 -0.88 10.77 -5.54
CA PRO A 92 -1.55 12.03 -5.81
C PRO A 92 -0.83 13.21 -5.14
N ASP A 93 -0.87 14.39 -5.78
CA ASP A 93 -0.35 15.62 -5.18
C ASP A 93 -1.40 16.26 -4.27
N TYR A 94 -1.35 15.91 -2.98
CA TYR A 94 -2.32 16.38 -1.99
C TYR A 94 -2.31 17.91 -1.73
N ASN A 95 -1.42 18.67 -2.38
CA ASN A 95 -1.40 20.14 -2.29
C ASN A 95 -2.25 20.83 -3.36
N GLN A 96 -2.81 20.07 -4.32
CA GLN A 96 -3.63 20.61 -5.39
C GLN A 96 -5.09 20.83 -4.97
N SER A 97 -5.75 21.81 -5.61
CA SER A 97 -7.19 22.01 -5.45
C SER A 97 -7.98 20.84 -6.06
N MET A 98 -9.27 20.77 -5.72
CA MET A 98 -10.17 19.76 -6.29
C MET A 98 -10.26 19.85 -7.83
N GLU A 99 -10.28 21.06 -8.39
CA GLU A 99 -10.35 21.31 -9.83
C GLU A 99 -9.08 20.84 -10.53
N GLN A 100 -7.92 21.15 -9.95
CA GLN A 100 -6.62 20.69 -10.44
C GLN A 100 -6.52 19.17 -10.41
N GLN A 101 -6.99 18.53 -9.33
CA GLN A 101 -7.04 17.07 -9.23
C GLN A 101 -7.95 16.44 -10.29
N ARG A 102 -9.10 17.05 -10.59
CA ARG A 102 -10.00 16.59 -11.66
C ARG A 102 -9.35 16.68 -13.03
N GLU A 103 -8.67 17.79 -13.32
CA GLU A 103 -7.92 17.96 -14.57
C GLU A 103 -6.79 16.92 -14.68
N MET A 104 -6.02 16.72 -13.61
CA MET A 104 -4.96 15.72 -13.58
C MET A 104 -5.48 14.30 -13.71
N THR A 105 -6.63 13.98 -13.12
CA THR A 105 -7.30 12.68 -13.29
C THR A 105 -7.60 12.43 -14.76
N MET A 106 -8.16 13.40 -15.47
CA MET A 106 -8.45 13.26 -16.90
C MET A 106 -7.17 13.12 -17.74
N LYS A 107 -6.11 13.88 -17.42
CA LYS A 107 -4.80 13.73 -18.08
C LYS A 107 -4.19 12.34 -17.88
N ARG A 108 -4.31 11.77 -16.67
CA ARG A 108 -3.88 10.41 -16.36
C ARG A 108 -4.68 9.38 -17.15
N ILE A 109 -6.01 9.54 -17.25
CA ILE A 109 -6.86 8.66 -18.07
C ILE A 109 -6.41 8.70 -19.54
N ALA A 110 -6.22 9.89 -20.11
CA ALA A 110 -5.74 10.03 -21.48
C ALA A 110 -4.38 9.35 -21.70
N TYR A 111 -3.43 9.56 -20.78
CA TYR A 111 -2.13 8.88 -20.82
C TYR A 111 -2.26 7.35 -20.79
N LEU A 112 -3.08 6.80 -19.89
CA LEU A 112 -3.27 5.34 -19.78
C LEU A 112 -3.95 4.78 -21.05
N LEU A 113 -4.88 5.53 -21.65
CA LEU A 113 -5.52 5.18 -22.92
C LEU A 113 -4.48 5.12 -24.05
N ASP A 114 -3.63 6.13 -24.18
CA ASP A 114 -2.57 6.20 -25.21
C ASP A 114 -1.55 5.06 -25.09
N ARG A 115 -1.37 4.52 -23.87
CA ARG A 115 -0.52 3.36 -23.62
C ARG A 115 -1.23 2.02 -23.80
N GLY A 116 -2.52 2.03 -24.13
CA GLY A 116 -3.30 0.83 -24.41
C GLY A 116 -3.76 0.07 -23.17
N VAL A 117 -3.75 0.69 -21.99
CA VAL A 117 -4.17 0.06 -20.71
C VAL A 117 -5.60 -0.46 -20.79
N PHE A 118 -6.48 0.28 -21.47
CA PHE A 118 -7.90 -0.03 -21.59
C PHE A 118 -8.26 -0.95 -22.77
N ARG A 119 -7.25 -1.52 -23.46
CA ARG A 119 -7.50 -2.45 -24.56
C ARG A 119 -8.31 -3.65 -24.06
N GLY A 120 -9.42 -3.94 -24.76
CA GLY A 120 -10.30 -5.05 -24.40
C GLY A 120 -11.26 -4.77 -23.25
N TRP A 121 -11.19 -3.60 -22.57
CA TRP A 121 -12.04 -3.36 -21.40
C TRP A 121 -13.54 -3.29 -21.71
N LEU A 122 -13.89 -2.89 -22.94
CA LEU A 122 -15.28 -2.80 -23.43
C LEU A 122 -15.62 -3.79 -24.55
N THR A 123 -14.62 -4.49 -25.07
CA THR A 123 -14.76 -5.33 -26.28
C THR A 123 -14.21 -6.73 -26.11
N GLY A 124 -13.45 -6.97 -25.04
CA GLY A 124 -12.90 -8.28 -24.72
C GLY A 124 -13.96 -9.09 -23.99
N ASP A 125 -14.08 -10.36 -24.36
CA ASP A 125 -15.04 -11.27 -23.78
C ASP A 125 -14.34 -12.43 -23.05
N GLY A 126 -14.96 -12.88 -21.96
CA GLY A 126 -14.57 -14.08 -21.24
C GLY A 126 -13.72 -13.84 -19.98
N PRO A 127 -13.50 -14.90 -19.18
CA PRO A 127 -12.93 -14.76 -17.83
C PRO A 127 -11.52 -14.16 -17.79
N GLN A 128 -10.70 -14.41 -18.81
CA GLN A 128 -9.32 -13.92 -18.83
C GLN A 128 -9.25 -12.40 -19.07
N GLU A 129 -10.12 -11.86 -19.92
CA GLU A 129 -10.22 -10.42 -20.15
C GLU A 129 -10.78 -9.71 -18.92
N GLU A 130 -11.76 -10.31 -18.22
CA GLU A 130 -12.28 -9.78 -16.96
C GLU A 130 -11.21 -9.77 -15.85
N LEU A 131 -10.45 -10.86 -15.70
CA LEU A 131 -9.34 -10.93 -14.73
C LEU A 131 -8.23 -9.93 -15.05
N ARG A 132 -7.87 -9.76 -16.33
CA ARG A 132 -6.92 -8.74 -16.78
C ARG A 132 -7.43 -7.34 -16.40
N LYS A 133 -8.70 -7.04 -16.70
CA LYS A 133 -9.34 -5.75 -16.40
C LYS A 133 -9.34 -5.47 -14.89
N LEU A 134 -9.71 -6.45 -14.07
CA LEU A 134 -9.69 -6.33 -12.60
C LEU A 134 -8.27 -6.10 -12.06
N ALA A 135 -7.30 -6.87 -12.53
CA ALA A 135 -5.91 -6.73 -12.11
C ALA A 135 -5.35 -5.33 -12.41
N LEU A 136 -5.63 -4.81 -13.61
CA LEU A 136 -5.19 -3.46 -14.00
C LEU A 136 -5.94 -2.37 -13.21
N HIS A 137 -7.24 -2.54 -12.95
CA HIS A 137 -8.02 -1.59 -12.16
C HIS A 137 -7.55 -1.52 -10.69
N GLU A 138 -7.18 -2.64 -10.10
CA GLU A 138 -6.61 -2.68 -8.74
C GLU A 138 -5.30 -1.89 -8.65
N VAL A 139 -4.39 -2.04 -9.62
CA VAL A 139 -3.14 -1.26 -9.67
C VAL A 139 -3.42 0.24 -9.76
N ILE A 140 -4.42 0.65 -10.54
CA ILE A 140 -4.87 2.05 -10.61
C ILE A 140 -5.36 2.52 -9.23
N GLY A 141 -6.17 1.70 -8.55
CA GLY A 141 -6.71 1.99 -7.22
C GLY A 141 -5.66 2.06 -6.11
N MET A 142 -4.58 1.28 -6.21
CA MET A 142 -3.44 1.35 -5.31
C MET A 142 -2.71 2.70 -5.39
N TYR A 143 -2.69 3.32 -6.59
CA TYR A 143 -2.10 4.65 -6.77
C TYR A 143 -3.07 5.77 -6.36
N ASP A 144 -4.29 5.80 -6.93
CA ASP A 144 -5.23 6.91 -6.75
C ASP A 144 -6.67 6.41 -6.80
N HIS A 145 -7.33 6.46 -5.64
CA HIS A 145 -8.72 6.06 -5.49
C HIS A 145 -9.66 6.90 -6.38
N SER A 146 -9.39 8.19 -6.58
CA SER A 146 -10.25 9.05 -7.41
C SER A 146 -10.18 8.66 -8.88
N LEU A 147 -8.99 8.30 -9.37
CA LEU A 147 -8.80 7.77 -10.72
C LEU A 147 -9.51 6.43 -10.89
N ALA A 148 -9.38 5.51 -9.92
CA ALA A 148 -10.04 4.21 -9.95
C ALA A 148 -11.57 4.33 -9.94
N VAL A 149 -12.14 5.21 -9.11
CA VAL A 149 -13.59 5.45 -9.08
C VAL A 149 -14.06 6.07 -10.40
N LYS A 150 -13.34 7.05 -10.94
CA LYS A 150 -13.71 7.70 -12.21
C LYS A 150 -13.78 6.70 -13.36
N LEU A 151 -12.86 5.75 -13.43
CA LEU A 151 -12.90 4.65 -14.41
C LEU A 151 -13.97 3.61 -14.04
N GLY A 152 -14.05 3.27 -12.74
CA GLY A 152 -14.95 2.27 -12.17
C GLY A 152 -16.39 2.47 -12.58
N VAL A 153 -16.89 3.70 -12.42
CA VAL A 153 -18.28 4.04 -12.75
C VAL A 153 -18.60 3.91 -14.25
N HIS A 154 -17.61 4.11 -15.14
CA HIS A 154 -17.84 4.04 -16.59
C HIS A 154 -17.67 2.63 -17.17
N ILE A 155 -16.87 1.78 -16.52
CA ILE A 155 -16.46 0.48 -17.07
C ILE A 155 -17.14 -0.70 -16.37
N PHE A 156 -17.48 -0.56 -15.08
CA PHE A 156 -18.02 -1.67 -14.27
C PHE A 156 -19.46 -1.48 -13.82
N LEU A 157 -19.98 -0.24 -13.79
CA LEU A 157 -21.32 0.06 -13.27
C LEU A 157 -22.31 0.57 -14.33
N TRP A 158 -21.82 0.90 -15.53
CA TRP A 158 -22.62 1.40 -16.64
C TRP A 158 -22.48 0.43 -17.81
#